data_AF-A0A285NDM1-F1
#
_entry.id   AF-A0A285NDM1-F1
#
_cell.length_a   1.000
_cell.length_b   1.000
_cell.length_c   1.000
_cell.angle_alpha   90.00
_cell.angle_beta   90.00
_cell.angle_gamma   90.00
#
_symmetry.space_group_name_H-M   'P 1'
#
loop_
_entity.id
_entity.type
_entity.pdbx_description
1 polymer ?
#
loop_
_entity_poly.entity_id
_entity_poly.type
_entity_poly.pdbx_seq_one_letter_code
_entity_poly.pdbx_strand_id
1 'polypeptide(L)'
;MSLKNWLEEYKYDEEAIYKGLMFDLSFYLKQFMLEKGINKKQLAEKMGVSPAYITKIFSGQNISLKTVAKILSALEVDAGIKIIDREKMNYKTAPNRDLFKLIKKEKENEGKIFSTAA
;
A
#
# COMPACT_ATOMS: atom_id res chain seq x y z
N MET A 1 11.07 -21.65 -4.69
CA MET A 1 11.39 -20.49 -3.83
C MET A 1 10.08 -20.01 -3.21
N SER A 2 10.00 -19.78 -1.90
CA SER A 2 8.76 -19.33 -1.26
C SER A 2 8.55 -17.82 -1.50
N LEU A 3 7.29 -17.36 -1.51
CA LEU A 3 6.94 -15.93 -1.63
C LEU A 3 7.67 -15.06 -0.60
N LYS A 4 7.85 -15.61 0.61
CA LYS A 4 8.60 -15.01 1.70
C LYS A 4 10.07 -14.77 1.34
N ASN A 5 10.72 -15.73 0.69
CA ASN A 5 12.12 -15.58 0.29
C ASN A 5 12.25 -14.47 -0.76
N TRP A 6 11.30 -14.36 -1.69
CA TRP A 6 11.25 -13.24 -2.64
C TRP A 6 11.01 -11.90 -1.93
N LEU A 7 10.10 -11.84 -0.95
CA LEU A 7 9.88 -10.58 -0.24
C LEU A 7 11.10 -10.12 0.55
N GLU A 8 11.87 -11.03 1.17
CA GLU A 8 13.11 -10.67 1.88
C GLU A 8 14.24 -10.30 0.93
N GLU A 9 14.36 -10.99 -0.20
CA GLU A 9 15.38 -10.72 -1.23
C GLU A 9 15.20 -9.33 -1.86
N TYR A 10 13.95 -8.93 -2.12
CA TYR A 10 13.61 -7.69 -2.80
C TYR A 10 13.18 -6.55 -1.85
N LYS A 11 13.31 -6.69 -0.52
CA LYS A 11 12.82 -5.66 0.43
C LYS A 11 13.52 -4.31 0.31
N TYR A 12 14.75 -4.30 -0.21
CA TYR A 12 15.55 -3.11 -0.46
C TYR A 12 15.65 -2.75 -1.95
N ASP A 13 14.99 -3.52 -2.82
CA ASP A 13 14.94 -3.23 -4.25
C ASP A 13 14.11 -1.96 -4.49
N GLU A 14 14.68 -1.01 -5.24
CA GLU A 14 14.08 0.30 -5.49
C GLU A 14 12.69 0.17 -6.12
N GLU A 15 12.57 -0.69 -7.13
CA GLU A 15 11.33 -0.89 -7.89
C GLU A 15 10.25 -1.57 -7.03
N ALA A 16 10.63 -2.54 -6.21
CA ALA A 16 9.74 -3.19 -5.25
C ALA A 16 9.23 -2.20 -4.20
N ILE A 17 10.11 -1.37 -3.62
CA ILE A 17 9.74 -0.30 -2.68
C ILE A 17 8.79 0.67 -3.38
N TYR A 18 9.16 1.13 -4.58
CA TYR A 18 8.39 2.07 -5.36
C TYR A 18 6.96 1.59 -5.62
N LYS A 19 6.81 0.36 -6.12
CA LYS A 19 5.50 -0.25 -6.37
C LYS A 19 4.70 -0.43 -5.10
N GLY A 20 5.33 -0.87 -4.01
CA GLY A 20 4.67 -1.01 -2.71
C GLY A 20 4.07 0.31 -2.23
N LEU A 21 4.85 1.39 -2.26
CA LEU A 21 4.39 2.73 -1.89
C LEU A 21 3.24 3.21 -2.80
N MET A 22 3.34 2.98 -4.11
CA MET A 22 2.31 3.33 -5.06
C MET A 22 1.00 2.58 -4.83
N PHE A 23 1.07 1.28 -4.50
CA PHE A 23 -0.11 0.48 -4.17
C PHE A 23 -0.76 0.93 -2.87
N ASP A 24 0.02 1.12 -1.79
CA ASP A 24 -0.49 1.58 -0.50
C ASP A 24 -1.21 2.94 -0.67
N LEU A 25 -0.58 3.88 -1.37
CA LEU A 25 -1.14 5.20 -1.64
C LEU A 25 -2.43 5.13 -2.47
N SER A 26 -2.45 4.36 -3.56
CA SER A 26 -3.65 4.15 -4.38
C SER A 26 -4.79 3.53 -3.59
N PHE A 27 -4.47 2.58 -2.70
CA PHE A 27 -5.44 1.96 -1.81
C PHE A 27 -6.06 2.98 -0.86
N TYR A 28 -5.25 3.76 -0.12
CA TYR A 28 -5.76 4.74 0.84
C TYR A 28 -6.60 5.84 0.17
N LEU A 29 -6.18 6.35 -0.99
CA LEU A 29 -6.97 7.32 -1.74
C LEU A 29 -8.33 6.76 -2.16
N LYS A 30 -8.39 5.48 -2.57
CA LYS A 30 -9.67 4.80 -2.87
C LYS A 30 -10.53 4.63 -1.61
N GLN A 31 -9.94 4.34 -0.45
CA GLN A 31 -10.69 4.25 0.80
C GLN A 31 -11.35 5.58 1.14
N PHE A 32 -10.62 6.69 1.07
CA PHE A 32 -11.20 8.02 1.30
C PHE A 32 -12.32 8.36 0.30
N MET A 33 -12.18 7.97 -0.97
CA MET A 33 -13.25 8.11 -1.95
C MET A 33 -14.51 7.33 -1.54
N LEU A 34 -14.36 6.08 -1.09
CA LEU A 34 -15.47 5.25 -0.64
C LEU A 34 -16.16 5.83 0.60
N GLU A 35 -15.38 6.25 1.60
CA GLU A 35 -15.88 6.87 2.84
C GLU A 35 -16.68 8.16 2.56
N LYS A 36 -16.25 8.94 1.56
CA LYS A 36 -16.93 10.17 1.12
C LYS A 36 -18.06 9.92 0.11
N GLY A 37 -18.28 8.68 -0.34
CA GLY A 37 -19.26 8.36 -1.38
C GLY A 37 -18.95 8.98 -2.75
N ILE A 38 -17.67 9.28 -3.03
CA ILE A 38 -17.21 9.93 -4.26
C ILE A 38 -16.71 8.88 -5.24
N ASN A 39 -17.23 8.88 -6.47
CA ASN A 39 -16.73 8.05 -7.56
C ASN A 39 -15.66 8.78 -8.41
N LYS A 40 -15.02 8.06 -9.34
CA LYS A 40 -13.95 8.60 -10.19
C LYS A 40 -14.40 9.79 -11.06
N LYS A 41 -15.64 9.80 -11.53
CA LYS A 41 -16.20 10.89 -12.35
C LYS A 41 -16.33 12.16 -11.50
N GLN A 42 -16.91 12.04 -10.31
CA GLN A 42 -17.06 13.15 -9.37
C GLN A 42 -15.70 13.69 -8.90
N LEU A 43 -14.72 12.83 -8.67
CA LEU A 43 -13.36 13.26 -8.35
C LEU A 43 -12.74 14.04 -9.53
N ALA A 44 -12.92 13.58 -10.77
CA ALA A 44 -12.45 14.30 -11.96
C ALA A 44 -13.06 15.70 -12.05
N GLU A 45 -14.37 15.82 -11.81
CA GLU A 45 -15.11 17.09 -11.78
C GLU A 45 -14.57 18.01 -10.67
N LYS A 46 -14.44 17.53 -9.43
CA LYS A 46 -13.89 18.29 -8.30
C LYS A 46 -12.45 18.75 -8.53
N MET A 47 -11.64 17.96 -9.22
CA MET A 47 -10.25 18.29 -9.55
C MET A 47 -10.11 19.17 -10.80
N GLY A 48 -11.17 19.35 -11.59
CA GLY A 48 -11.11 20.06 -12.87
C GLY A 48 -10.25 19.35 -13.92
N VAL A 49 -10.27 18.01 -13.95
CA VAL A 49 -9.44 17.18 -14.85
C VAL A 49 -10.28 16.16 -15.63
N SER A 50 -9.69 15.54 -16.65
CA SER A 50 -10.38 14.50 -17.42
C SER A 50 -10.56 13.19 -16.64
N PRO A 51 -11.65 12.42 -16.87
CA PRO A 51 -11.81 11.09 -16.29
C PRO A 51 -10.64 10.13 -16.62
N ALA A 52 -10.04 10.28 -17.80
CA ALA A 52 -8.86 9.50 -18.21
C ALA A 52 -7.65 9.75 -17.29
N TYR A 53 -7.46 11.00 -16.85
CA TYR A 53 -6.40 11.35 -15.89
C TYR A 53 -6.61 10.64 -14.54
N ILE A 54 -7.85 10.58 -14.05
CA ILE A 54 -8.20 9.84 -12.83
C ILE A 54 -7.95 8.34 -13.00
N THR A 55 -8.34 7.75 -14.13
CA THR A 55 -8.06 6.33 -14.41
C THR A 55 -6.56 6.03 -14.40
N LYS A 56 -5.74 6.92 -14.97
CA LYS A 56 -4.27 6.81 -14.97
C LYS A 56 -3.68 6.85 -13.56
N ILE A 57 -4.22 7.70 -12.68
CA ILE A 57 -3.81 7.77 -11.27
C ILE A 57 -4.04 6.44 -10.56
N PHE A 58 -5.20 5.81 -10.79
CA PHE A 58 -5.60 4.60 -10.08
C PHE A 58 -5.21 3.29 -10.76
N SER A 59 -4.50 3.33 -11.89
CA SER A 59 -3.98 2.16 -12.61
C SER A 59 -2.60 1.70 -12.14
N GLY A 60 -2.02 2.37 -11.12
CA GLY A 60 -0.69 2.02 -10.61
C GLY A 60 0.47 2.63 -11.41
N GLN A 61 0.18 3.58 -12.30
CA GLN A 61 1.21 4.40 -12.94
C GLN A 61 1.73 5.48 -11.98
N ASN A 62 2.91 6.01 -12.27
CA ASN A 62 3.59 7.01 -11.46
C ASN A 62 2.70 8.22 -11.17
N ILE A 63 2.43 8.48 -9.88
CA ILE A 63 1.79 9.71 -9.42
C ILE A 63 2.76 10.52 -8.58
N SER A 64 2.72 11.84 -8.77
CA SER A 64 3.52 12.75 -7.95
C SER A 64 2.84 13.01 -6.61
N LEU A 65 3.60 13.40 -5.58
CA LEU A 65 3.04 13.90 -4.32
C LEU A 65 2.13 15.12 -4.53
N LYS A 66 2.42 15.95 -5.54
CA LYS A 66 1.54 17.07 -5.93
C LYS A 66 0.17 16.58 -6.40
N THR A 67 0.11 15.46 -7.11
CA THR A 67 -1.15 14.84 -7.52
C THR A 67 -1.91 14.29 -6.31
N VAL A 68 -1.22 13.66 -5.37
CA VAL A 68 -1.80 13.21 -4.09
C VAL A 68 -2.44 14.37 -3.33
N ALA A 69 -1.70 15.47 -3.17
CA ALA A 69 -2.21 16.66 -2.48
C ALA A 69 -3.46 17.24 -3.14
N LYS A 70 -3.51 17.27 -4.49
CA LYS A 70 -4.72 17.69 -5.21
C LYS A 70 -5.92 16.77 -4.96
N ILE A 71 -5.70 15.46 -4.90
CA ILE A 71 -6.77 14.50 -4.59
C ILE A 71 -7.27 14.70 -3.16
N LEU A 72 -6.37 14.78 -2.18
CA LEU A 72 -6.73 15.01 -0.77
C LEU A 72 -7.49 16.32 -0.59
N SER A 73 -7.06 17.39 -1.25
CA SER A 73 -7.77 18.67 -1.28
C SER A 73 -9.16 18.55 -1.89
N ALA A 74 -9.32 17.85 -3.03
CA ALA A 74 -10.61 17.64 -3.67
C ALA A 74 -11.57 16.76 -2.84
N LEU A 75 -11.02 15.86 -2.01
CA LEU A 75 -11.76 15.00 -1.08
C LEU A 75 -12.01 15.66 0.28
N GLU A 76 -11.45 16.86 0.53
CA GLU A 76 -11.50 17.54 1.83
C GLU A 76 -11.01 16.62 2.96
N VAL A 77 -9.84 16.02 2.74
CA VAL A 77 -9.16 15.13 3.70
C VAL A 77 -7.85 15.78 4.13
N ASP A 78 -7.71 15.97 5.44
CA ASP A 78 -6.44 16.31 6.07
C ASP A 78 -5.68 15.02 6.38
N ALA A 79 -4.59 14.76 5.64
CA ALA A 79 -3.78 13.55 5.78
C ALA A 79 -2.29 13.85 5.64
N GLY A 80 -1.47 13.09 6.36
CA GLY A 80 -0.01 13.16 6.33
C GLY A 80 0.64 11.84 5.94
N ILE A 81 1.92 11.89 5.59
CA ILE A 81 2.75 10.71 5.29
C ILE A 81 3.60 10.38 6.51
N LYS A 82 3.64 9.10 6.89
CA LYS A 82 4.53 8.58 7.92
C LYS A 82 5.44 7.52 7.32
N ILE A 83 6.74 7.80 7.31
CA ILE A 83 7.76 6.81 6.92
C ILE A 83 8.12 5.97 8.14
N ILE A 84 8.09 4.66 7.98
CA ILE A 84 8.31 3.69 9.04
C ILE A 84 9.41 2.74 8.63
N ASP A 85 10.35 2.50 9.53
CA ASP A 85 11.29 1.39 9.40
C ASP A 85 10.53 0.11 9.79
N ARG A 86 10.25 -0.74 8.80
CA ARG A 86 9.47 -1.96 8.99
C ARG A 86 10.22 -3.01 9.82
N GLU A 87 11.55 -2.96 9.88
CA GLU A 87 12.35 -3.86 10.73
C GLU A 87 12.26 -3.46 12.21
N LYS A 88 12.02 -2.17 12.48
CA LYS A 88 11.86 -1.63 13.85
C LYS A 88 10.40 -1.56 14.32
N MET A 89 9.45 -2.04 13.51
CA MET A 89 8.03 -1.98 13.82
C MET A 89 7.57 -3.14 14.71
N ASN A 90 6.96 -2.81 15.87
CA ASN A 90 6.06 -3.74 16.56
C ASN A 90 4.70 -3.73 15.83
N TYR A 91 4.50 -4.71 14.92
CA TYR A 91 3.44 -5.05 13.95
C TYR A 91 1.94 -4.67 14.17
N LYS A 92 1.57 -3.75 15.04
CA LYS A 92 0.17 -3.49 15.38
C LYS A 92 -0.61 -2.65 14.36
N THR A 93 0.02 -1.97 13.38
CA THR A 93 -0.66 -0.88 12.65
C THR A 93 -0.56 -0.88 11.11
N ALA A 94 -0.10 -1.94 10.43
CA ALA A 94 0.00 -1.94 8.96
C ALA A 94 -1.28 -2.47 8.26
N PRO A 95 -1.73 -1.88 7.14
CA PRO A 95 -2.95 -2.28 6.42
C PRO A 95 -2.88 -3.67 5.76
N ASN A 96 -1.68 -4.26 5.63
CA ASN A 96 -1.49 -5.64 5.16
C ASN A 96 -1.20 -6.63 6.30
N ARG A 97 -1.77 -6.37 7.48
CA ARG A 97 -1.59 -7.18 8.71
C ARG A 97 -1.75 -8.69 8.46
N ASP A 98 -2.67 -9.08 7.56
CA ASP A 98 -3.01 -10.48 7.37
C ASP A 98 -2.04 -11.22 6.44
N LEU A 99 -1.46 -10.54 5.44
CA LEU A 99 -0.44 -11.15 4.57
C LEU A 99 0.85 -11.48 5.36
N PHE A 100 1.28 -10.59 6.24
CA PHE A 100 2.51 -10.80 7.03
C PHE A 100 2.31 -11.76 8.22
N LYS A 101 1.09 -11.86 8.78
CA LYS A 101 0.76 -12.91 9.77
C LYS A 101 0.89 -14.30 9.17
N LEU A 102 0.44 -14.49 7.94
CA LEU A 102 0.54 -15.77 7.22
C LEU A 102 2.01 -16.17 7.03
N ILE A 103 2.85 -15.24 6.59
CA ILE A 103 4.30 -15.43 6.44
C ILE A 103 4.99 -15.83 7.76
N LYS A 104 4.53 -15.27 8.90
CA LYS A 104 5.10 -15.59 10.21
C LYS A 104 4.62 -16.93 10.78
N LYS A 105 3.34 -17.28 10.56
CA LYS A 105 2.78 -18.58 10.99
C LYS A 105 3.49 -19.75 10.30
N GLU A 106 3.94 -19.57 9.06
CA GLU A 106 4.82 -20.53 8.37
C GLU A 106 6.22 -20.62 9.00
N LYS A 107 6.86 -19.50 9.41
CA LYS A 107 8.16 -19.53 10.15
C LYS A 107 8.10 -20.38 11.41
N GLU A 108 7.01 -20.26 12.17
CA GLU A 108 6.83 -20.99 13.43
C GLU A 108 6.53 -22.48 13.21
N ASN A 109 5.87 -22.84 12.09
CA ASN A 109 5.61 -24.23 11.73
C ASN A 109 6.86 -24.92 11.15
N GLU A 110 7.64 -24.24 10.29
CA GLU A 110 8.92 -24.77 9.79
C GLU A 110 9.87 -25.08 10.96
N GLY A 111 10.04 -24.15 11.92
CA GLY A 111 10.90 -24.37 13.10
C GLY A 111 10.46 -25.53 14.00
N LYS A 112 9.15 -25.81 14.09
CA LYS A 112 8.63 -26.96 14.85
C LYS A 112 8.92 -28.28 14.16
N ILE A 113 8.75 -28.37 12.84
CA ILE A 113 8.98 -29.60 12.06
C ILE A 113 10.44 -30.05 12.18
N PHE A 114 11.41 -29.11 12.16
CA PHE A 114 12.83 -29.42 12.34
C PHE A 114 13.23 -29.75 13.79
N SER A 115 12.44 -29.34 14.80
CA SER A 115 12.72 -29.65 16.21
C SER A 115 12.20 -31.00 16.69
N THR A 116 11.22 -31.59 15.99
CA THR A 116 10.66 -32.91 16.30
C THR A 116 11.32 -34.07 15.55
N ALA A 117 12.28 -33.78 14.67
CA ALA A 117 13.02 -34.77 13.88
C ALA A 117 14.45 -35.03 14.41
N ALA A 118 14.76 -34.56 15.62
CA ALA A 118 16.03 -34.78 16.33
C ALA A 118 15.81 -35.63 17.59
#